data_AF-A0A532DS32-F1
#
_entry.id   AF-A0A532DS32-F1
#
_cell.length_a   1.000
_cell.length_b   1.000
_cell.length_c   1.000
_cell.angle_alpha   90.00
_cell.angle_beta   90.00
_cell.angle_gamma   90.00
#
_symmetry.space_group_name_H-M   'P 1'
#
loop_
_entity.id
_entity.type
_entity.pdbx_description
1 polymer ?
#
loop_
_entity_poly.entity_id
_entity_poly.type
_entity_poly.pdbx_seq_one_letter_code
_entity_poly.pdbx_strand_id
1 'polypeptide(L)'
;DAGYTGTPALSIIEEHGYIPHVKGRGQEAEEKRQHPTKRARRWIVEVAHSWFNRFRKLLVRYEKLERSFLGLTHLAAAIIAFRKVPLTINIIYG
;
A
#
# COMPACT_ATOMS: atom_id res chain seq x y z
N ASP A 1 -7.70 12.55 -6.07
CA ASP A 1 -7.61 11.09 -6.33
C ASP A 1 -7.58 10.72 -7.81
N ALA A 2 -8.00 11.58 -8.74
CA ALA A 2 -7.74 11.43 -10.17
C ALA A 2 -6.29 11.76 -10.60
N GLY A 3 -5.37 11.96 -9.63
CA GLY A 3 -3.98 12.35 -9.91
C GLY A 3 -3.15 11.24 -10.54
N TYR A 4 -3.58 9.99 -10.41
CA TYR A 4 -2.95 8.81 -11.02
C TYR A 4 -3.72 8.29 -12.24
N THR A 5 -4.87 8.89 -12.56
CA THR A 5 -5.62 8.57 -13.78
C THR A 5 -5.08 9.46 -14.90
N GLY A 6 -4.07 8.97 -15.62
CA GLY A 6 -3.46 9.70 -16.73
C GLY A 6 -2.38 8.88 -17.42
N THR A 7 -2.13 9.21 -18.68
CA THR A 7 -1.08 8.60 -19.52
C THR A 7 0.29 8.53 -18.84
N PRO A 8 0.78 9.59 -18.14
CA PRO A 8 2.09 9.53 -17.49
C PRO A 8 2.18 8.46 -16.39
N ALA A 9 1.13 8.30 -15.60
CA ALA A 9 1.10 7.30 -14.54
C ALA A 9 1.02 5.88 -15.10
N LEU A 10 0.27 5.68 -16.19
CA LEU A 10 0.20 4.39 -16.88
C LEU A 10 1.56 4.00 -17.47
N SER A 11 2.25 4.92 -18.14
CA SER A 11 3.57 4.67 -18.72
C SER A 11 4.61 4.26 -17.66
N ILE A 12 4.60 4.90 -16.49
CA ILE A 12 5.52 4.52 -15.40
C ILE A 12 5.20 3.12 -14.87
N ILE A 13 3.92 2.77 -14.73
CA ILE A 13 3.50 1.46 -14.23
C ILE A 13 3.93 0.36 -15.22
N GLU A 14 3.72 0.58 -16.52
CA GLU A 14 4.13 -0.33 -17.59
C GLU A 14 5.66 -0.45 -17.70
N GLU A 15 6.39 0.66 -17.55
CA GLU A 15 7.86 0.68 -17.55
C GLU A 15 8.44 -0.18 -16.42
N HIS A 16 7.76 -0.23 -15.27
CA HIS A 16 8.14 -1.09 -14.15
C HIS A 16 7.63 -2.54 -14.29
N GLY A 17 7.01 -2.90 -15.42
CA GLY A 17 6.52 -4.25 -15.71
C GLY A 17 5.24 -4.63 -14.96
N TYR A 18 4.52 -3.66 -14.40
CA TYR A 18 3.26 -3.91 -13.70
C TYR A 18 2.06 -3.80 -14.65
N ILE A 19 1.01 -4.59 -14.39
CA ILE A 19 -0.26 -4.47 -15.11
C ILE A 19 -1.08 -3.34 -14.45
N PRO A 20 -1.34 -2.21 -15.13
CA PRO A 20 -2.04 -1.08 -14.54
C PRO A 20 -3.50 -1.42 -14.24
N HIS A 21 -3.83 -1.51 -12.95
CA HIS A 21 -5.20 -1.64 -12.47
C HIS A 21 -5.67 -0.31 -11.82
N VAL A 22 -5.47 0.80 -12.52
CA VAL A 22 -5.85 2.13 -12.01
C VAL A 22 -7.26 2.46 -12.48
N LYS A 23 -8.24 2.28 -11.58
CA LYS A 23 -9.64 2.63 -11.85
C LYS A 23 -10.06 3.84 -11.04
N GLY A 24 -10.82 4.73 -11.67
CA GLY A 24 -11.42 5.87 -10.97
C GLY A 24 -12.62 5.43 -10.11
N ARG A 25 -12.98 6.24 -9.11
CA ARG A 25 -14.17 6.00 -8.25
C ARG A 25 -15.45 5.77 -9.06
N GLY A 26 -15.65 6.49 -10.16
CA GLY A 26 -16.83 6.34 -11.02
C GLY A 26 -16.88 4.98 -11.72
N GLN A 27 -15.74 4.50 -12.21
CA GLN A 27 -15.62 3.18 -12.85
C GLN A 27 -15.79 2.05 -11.82
N GLU A 28 -15.23 2.20 -10.61
CA GLU A 28 -15.47 1.24 -9.52
C GLU A 28 -16.93 1.18 -9.10
N ALA A 29 -17.62 2.33 -9.04
CA ALA A 29 -19.05 2.39 -8.69
C ALA A 29 -19.91 1.70 -9.75
N GLU A 30 -19.61 1.92 -11.04
CA GLU A 30 -20.31 1.28 -12.15
C GLU A 30 -20.04 -0.23 -12.19
N GLU A 31 -18.80 -0.67 -12.01
CA GLU A 31 -18.46 -2.09 -11.95
C GLU A 31 -19.12 -2.80 -10.76
N LYS A 32 -19.28 -2.11 -9.63
CA LYS A 32 -19.99 -2.66 -8.47
C LYS A 32 -21.51 -2.75 -8.72
N ARG A 33 -22.08 -1.86 -9.54
CA ARG A 33 -23.47 -1.96 -10.00
C ARG A 33 -23.67 -3.14 -10.95
N GLN A 34 -22.75 -3.33 -11.90
CA GLN A 34 -22.83 -4.42 -12.89
C GLN A 34 -22.45 -5.79 -12.32
N HIS A 35 -21.51 -5.84 -11.37
CA HIS A 35 -21.04 -7.06 -10.71
C HIS A 35 -21.05 -6.90 -9.19
N PRO A 36 -22.19 -7.18 -8.53
CA PRO A 36 -22.36 -6.96 -7.09
C PRO A 36 -21.40 -7.77 -6.20
N THR A 37 -20.88 -8.90 -6.70
CA THR A 37 -19.92 -9.76 -5.99
C THR A 37 -18.49 -9.23 -6.03
N LYS A 38 -18.20 -8.23 -6.88
CA LYS A 38 -16.86 -7.68 -7.06
C LYS A 38 -16.51 -6.77 -5.87
N ARG A 39 -15.47 -7.14 -5.13
CA ARG A 39 -14.93 -6.33 -4.04
C ARG A 39 -13.83 -5.41 -4.56
N ALA A 40 -14.03 -4.10 -4.47
CA ALA A 40 -12.96 -3.13 -4.65
C ALA A 40 -11.83 -3.44 -3.64
N ARG A 41 -10.59 -3.55 -4.12
CA ARG A 41 -9.42 -3.93 -3.29
C ARG A 41 -8.66 -2.73 -2.74
N ARG A 42 -9.08 -1.51 -3.06
CA ARG A 42 -8.43 -0.27 -2.64
C ARG A 42 -8.24 -0.16 -1.12
N TRP A 43 -9.21 -0.63 -0.35
CA TRP A 43 -9.16 -0.60 1.12
C TRP A 43 -7.92 -1.31 1.68
N ILE A 44 -7.33 -2.27 0.97
CA ILE A 44 -6.10 -2.96 1.40
C ILE A 44 -4.92 -2.00 1.42
N VAL A 45 -4.81 -1.10 0.43
CA VAL A 45 -3.76 -0.08 0.36
C VAL A 45 -3.92 0.91 1.52
N GLU A 46 -5.14 1.37 1.76
CA GLU A 46 -5.45 2.27 2.89
C GLU A 46 -5.14 1.61 4.24
N VAL A 47 -5.45 0.32 4.39
CA VAL A 47 -5.09 -0.47 5.58
C VAL A 47 -3.57 -0.61 5.71
N ALA A 48 -2.85 -0.83 4.62
CA ALA A 48 -1.39 -0.89 4.64
C ALA A 48 -0.78 0.46 5.08
N HIS A 49 -1.26 1.58 4.53
CA HIS A 49 -0.88 2.92 4.99
C HIS A 49 -1.19 3.14 6.48
N SER A 50 -2.34 2.65 6.97
CA SER A 50 -2.67 2.69 8.40
C SER A 50 -1.64 1.94 9.26
N TRP A 51 -1.10 0.82 8.79
CA TRP A 51 -0.04 0.10 9.50
C TRP A 51 1.26 0.91 9.55
N PHE A 52 1.68 1.50 8.43
CA PHE A 52 2.87 2.36 8.39
C PHE A 52 2.73 3.59 9.28
N ASN A 53 1.54 4.20 9.35
CA ASN A 53 1.28 5.37 10.20
C ASN A 53 1.41 5.08 11.70
N ARG A 54 1.40 3.80 12.13
CA ARG A 54 1.67 3.42 13.53
C ARG A 54 3.16 3.53 13.91
N PHE A 55 4.05 3.60 12.92
CA PHE A 55 5.47 3.83 13.16
C PHE A 55 5.71 5.34 13.24
N ARG A 56 5.86 5.88 14.46
CA ARG A 56 6.11 7.32 14.69
C ARG A 56 7.29 7.86 13.86
N LYS A 57 8.31 7.01 13.62
CA LYS A 57 9.49 7.33 12.83
C LYS A 57 9.21 7.48 11.31
N LEU A 58 8.15 6.86 10.80
CA LEU A 58 7.71 6.95 9.40
C LEU A 58 6.58 7.96 9.21
N LEU A 59 5.75 8.20 10.23
CA LEU A 59 4.62 9.13 10.17
C LEU A 59 5.05 10.55 9.76
N VAL A 60 6.17 11.01 10.30
CA VAL A 60 6.81 12.26 9.89
C VAL A 60 8.17 11.93 9.29
N ARG A 61 8.38 12.33 8.04
CA ARG A 61 9.64 12.09 7.33
C ARG A 61 10.73 13.04 7.82
N TYR A 62 11.53 12.56 8.78
CA TYR A 62 12.74 13.26 9.25
C TYR A 62 14.01 12.89 8.48
N GLU A 63 13.97 11.78 7.73
CA GLU A 63 15.14 11.31 6.99
C GLU A 63 15.47 12.25 5.82
N LYS A 64 16.66 12.84 5.86
CA LYS A 64 17.17 13.72 4.80
C LYS A 64 17.49 12.95 3.52
N LEU A 65 17.90 11.69 3.67
CA LEU A 65 18.31 10.83 2.56
C LEU A 65 17.18 9.88 2.18
N GLU A 66 16.93 9.75 0.88
CA GLU A 66 15.93 8.82 0.35
C GLU A 66 16.23 7.37 0.74
N ARG A 67 17.50 6.94 0.65
CA ARG A 67 17.92 5.58 1.04
C ARG A 67 17.56 5.23 2.49
N SER A 68 17.68 6.19 3.40
CA SER A 68 17.37 5.99 4.82
C SER A 68 15.87 5.82 5.03
N PHE A 69 15.07 6.66 4.35
CA PHE A 69 13.61 6.54 4.37
C PHE A 69 13.12 5.21 3.79
N LEU A 70 13.70 4.80 2.66
CA LEU A 70 13.38 3.52 2.02
C LEU A 70 13.75 2.34 2.93
N GLY A 71 14.92 2.38 3.56
CA GLY A 71 15.35 1.36 4.51
C GLY A 71 14.41 1.22 5.71
N LEU A 72 13.96 2.34 6.29
CA LEU A 72 12.98 2.34 7.39
C LEU A 72 11.62 1.80 6.94
N THR A 73 11.20 2.11 5.72
CA THR A 73 9.96 1.60 5.15
C THR A 73 10.02 0.08 4.98
N HIS A 74 11.13 -0.45 4.45
CA HIS A 74 11.34 -1.90 4.36
C HIS A 74 11.38 -2.58 5.73
N LEU A 75 12.06 -1.98 6.71
CA LEU A 75 12.11 -2.51 8.08
C LEU A 75 10.71 -2.57 8.70
N ALA A 76 9.90 -1.51 8.57
CA ALA A 76 8.53 -1.51 9.05
C ALA A 76 7.67 -2.57 8.34
N ALA A 77 7.83 -2.74 7.02
CA ALA A 77 7.15 -3.78 6.26
C ALA A 77 7.52 -5.18 6.76
N ALA A 78 8.81 -5.44 7.02
CA ALA A 78 9.29 -6.70 7.57
C ALA A 78 8.69 -6.98 8.96
N ILE A 79 8.64 -5.97 9.84
CA ILE A 79 8.03 -6.10 11.18
C ILE A 79 6.53 -6.40 11.07
N ILE A 80 5.80 -5.71 10.18
CA ILE A 80 4.37 -5.95 9.95
C ILE A 80 4.16 -7.39 9.48
N ALA A 81 4.92 -7.84 8.49
CA ALA A 81 4.84 -9.20 7.95
C ALA A 81 5.13 -10.24 9.04
N PHE A 82 6.21 -10.04 9.80
CA PHE A 82 6.60 -10.92 10.90
C PHE A 82 5.50 -11.04 11.97
N ARG A 83 4.85 -9.93 12.35
CA ARG A 83 3.73 -9.91 13.31
C ARG A 83 2.48 -10.63 12.81
N LYS A 84 2.33 -10.82 11.50
CA LYS A 84 1.17 -11.50 10.90
C LYS A 84 1.36 -13.00 10.78
N VAL A 85 2.57 -13.51 11.00
CA VAL A 85 2.82 -14.95 11.05
C VAL A 85 2.16 -15.49 12.33
N PRO A 86 1.20 -16.43 12.22
CA PRO A 86 0.57 -17.04 13.38
C PRO A 86 1.59 -17.97 14.04
N LEU A 87 2.21 -17.50 15.11
CA LEU A 87 3.11 -18.28 15.93
C LEU A 87 2.47 -18.48 17.30
N THR A 88 2.62 -19.69 17.85
CA THR A 88 2.11 -20.05 19.19
C THR A 88 2.85 -19.31 20.30
N ILE A 89 4.06 -18.82 20.00
CA ILE A 89 4.93 -18.08 20.92
C ILE A 89 5.06 -16.62 20.47
N ASN A 90 5.00 -15.69 21.42
CA ASN A 90 5.10 -14.26 21.14
C ASN A 90 6.57 -13.83 21.11
N ILE A 91 7.26 -14.08 19.98
CA ILE A 91 8.71 -13.88 19.80
C ILE A 91 9.16 -12.43 20.03
N ILE A 92 8.22 -11.48 20.01
CA ILE A 92 8.52 -10.05 20.10
C ILE A 92 8.76 -9.59 21.54
N TYR A 93 8.22 -10.30 22.53
CA TYR A 93 8.32 -9.87 23.93
C TYR A 93 9.34 -10.65 24.77
N GLY A 94 9.87 -11.76 24.24
CA GLY A 94 10.75 -12.65 25.02
C GLY A 94 9.98 -13.45 26.06
#